data_AF-A0A1G8J0W5-F1
#
_entry.id   AF-A0A1G8J0W5-F1
#
_cell.length_a   1.000
_cell.length_b   1.000
_cell.length_c   1.000
_cell.angle_alpha   90.00
_cell.angle_beta   90.00
_cell.angle_gamma   90.00
#
_symmetry.space_group_name_H-M   'P 1'
#
loop_
_entity.id
_entity.type
_entity.pdbx_description
1 polymer ?
#
loop_
_entity_poly.entity_id
_entity_poly.type
_entity_poly.pdbx_seq_one_letter_code
_entity_poly.pdbx_strand_id
1 'polypeptide(L)'
;MKDIILIGGTKAGKTTLLKVLNGEKFKKIDIRTQSLEFEDQSIDTPGEYIENRQYYTALISAAQEAEIIGLVADATADQYFFPPTFASIFTRPVIGIVTKIDEPKANIDHAKNILNMAGVDKIFLTSALTGKGITELSDFISGK
;
A
#
# COMPACT_ATOMS: atom_id res chain seq x y z
N MET A 1 -8.45 -16.51 4.21
CA MET A 1 -7.73 -15.58 3.30
C MET A 1 -7.37 -14.35 4.12
N LYS A 2 -6.36 -13.59 3.70
CA LYS A 2 -6.02 -12.30 4.30
C LYS A 2 -6.93 -11.22 3.70
N ASP A 3 -7.24 -10.18 4.45
CA ASP A 3 -8.12 -9.10 3.99
C ASP A 3 -7.39 -8.25 2.94
N ILE A 4 -6.11 -7.94 3.18
CA ILE A 4 -5.31 -7.07 2.31
C ILE A 4 -3.82 -7.45 2.22
N ILE A 5 -3.24 -7.29 1.03
CA ILE A 5 -1.78 -7.20 0.82
C ILE A 5 -1.40 -5.77 0.44
N LEU A 6 -0.33 -5.22 1.02
CA LEU A 6 0.17 -3.89 0.64
C LEU A 6 1.43 -3.98 -0.21
N ILE A 7 1.41 -3.37 -1.39
CA ILE A 7 2.55 -3.35 -2.34
C ILE A 7 2.93 -1.90 -2.61
N GLY A 8 4.21 -1.56 -2.48
CA GLY A 8 4.70 -0.21 -2.66
C GLY A 8 6.15 -0.08 -2.26
N GLY A 9 6.81 0.99 -2.70
CA GLY A 9 8.25 1.17 -2.52
C GLY A 9 8.71 1.17 -1.06
N THR A 10 10.02 1.10 -0.87
CA THR A 10 10.65 1.24 0.44
C THR A 10 10.24 2.56 1.08
N LYS A 11 9.90 2.53 2.37
CA LYS A 11 9.38 3.69 3.13
C LYS A 11 8.04 4.27 2.65
N ALA A 12 7.29 3.57 1.77
CA ALA A 12 5.96 4.02 1.35
C ALA A 12 4.91 4.07 2.48
N GLY A 13 5.23 3.58 3.69
CA GLY A 13 4.35 3.64 4.86
C GLY A 13 3.46 2.41 5.05
N LYS A 14 3.75 1.30 4.36
CA LYS A 14 2.97 0.05 4.39
C LYS A 14 2.80 -0.54 5.80
N THR A 15 3.91 -0.89 6.46
CA THR A 15 3.92 -1.42 7.82
C THR A 15 3.23 -0.49 8.81
N THR A 16 3.50 0.82 8.75
CA THR A 16 2.86 1.80 9.64
C THR A 16 1.35 1.89 9.39
N LEU A 17 0.91 1.81 8.13
CA LEU A 17 -0.50 1.82 7.78
C LEU A 17 -1.22 0.58 8.30
N LEU A 18 -0.64 -0.61 8.13
CA LEU A 18 -1.22 -1.87 8.62
C LEU A 18 -1.43 -1.84 10.13
N LYS A 19 -0.44 -1.38 10.89
CA LYS A 19 -0.58 -1.24 12.35
C LYS A 19 -1.72 -0.31 12.76
N VAL A 20 -1.84 0.83 12.09
CA VAL A 20 -2.92 1.78 12.38
C VAL A 20 -4.28 1.23 11.95
N LEU A 21 -4.37 0.46 10.86
CA LEU A 21 -5.58 -0.26 10.47
C LEU A 21 -5.97 -1.34 11.49
N ASN A 22 -4.99 -1.99 12.12
CA ASN A 22 -5.18 -2.95 13.21
C ASN A 22 -5.51 -2.28 14.57
N GLY A 23 -5.71 -0.96 14.60
CA GLY A 23 -6.06 -0.21 15.80
C GLY A 23 -4.88 0.16 16.71
N GLU A 24 -3.64 -0.09 16.27
CA GLU A 24 -2.46 0.39 17.00
C GLU A 24 -2.31 1.91 16.86
N LYS A 25 -1.72 2.54 17.88
CA LYS A 25 -1.34 3.95 17.78
C LYS A 25 -0.20 4.13 16.78
N PHE A 26 -0.21 5.26 16.08
CA PHE A 26 0.91 5.64 15.23
C PHE A 26 2.24 5.54 15.99
N LYS A 27 3.19 4.82 15.38
CA LYS A 27 4.58 4.77 15.80
C LYS A 27 5.45 4.90 14.56
N LYS A 28 6.48 5.74 14.66
CA LYS A 28 7.52 5.78 13.62
C LYS A 28 8.32 4.49 13.67
N ILE A 29 8.33 3.75 12.57
CA ILE A 29 9.01 2.46 12.44
C ILE A 29 10.19 2.66 11.49
N ASP A 30 11.40 2.43 11.99
CA ASP A 30 12.63 2.45 11.19
C ASP A 30 13.13 1.04 10.82
N ILE A 31 12.42 0.01 11.27
CA ILE A 31 12.68 -1.39 10.90
C ILE A 31 12.13 -1.62 9.50
N ARG A 32 12.96 -2.17 8.61
CA ARG A 32 12.55 -2.53 7.25
C ARG A 32 12.07 -3.97 7.21
N THR A 33 10.89 -4.18 6.64
CA THR A 33 10.37 -5.49 6.24
C THR A 33 11.35 -6.13 5.24
N GLN A 34 11.96 -7.27 5.60
CA GLN A 34 12.97 -7.98 4.77
C GLN A 34 12.39 -9.18 4.00
N SER A 35 11.24 -9.68 4.45
CA SER A 35 10.51 -10.80 3.87
C SER A 35 9.02 -10.50 3.83
N LEU A 36 8.23 -11.29 3.09
CA LEU A 36 6.77 -11.23 3.20
C LEU A 36 6.36 -11.58 4.64
N GLU A 37 5.61 -10.70 5.28
CA GLU A 37 5.11 -10.90 6.64
C GLU A 37 3.59 -11.11 6.57
N PHE A 38 3.16 -12.33 6.93
CA PHE A 38 1.75 -12.71 6.94
C PHE A 38 1.20 -12.53 8.35
N GLU A 39 0.57 -11.39 8.60
CA GLU A 39 -0.17 -11.09 9.84
C GLU A 39 -1.58 -11.68 9.76
N ASP A 40 -2.35 -11.70 10.86
CA ASP A 40 -3.66 -12.34 10.92
C ASP A 40 -4.60 -11.93 9.77
N GLN A 41 -4.70 -10.62 9.51
CA GLN A 41 -5.59 -10.02 8.50
C GLN A 41 -4.86 -9.44 7.28
N SER A 42 -3.53 -9.37 7.29
CA SER A 42 -2.81 -8.63 6.25
C SER A 42 -1.49 -9.28 5.83
N ILE A 43 -0.98 -8.85 4.68
CA ILE A 43 0.34 -9.22 4.18
C ILE A 43 1.14 -7.94 3.99
N ASP A 44 2.21 -7.77 4.77
CA ASP A 44 3.20 -6.71 4.55
C ASP A 44 4.29 -7.22 3.60
N THR A 45 4.67 -6.39 2.62
CA THR A 45 5.68 -6.75 1.64
C THR A 45 6.94 -5.90 1.78
N PRO A 46 8.14 -6.44 1.51
CA PRO A 46 9.34 -5.63 1.38
C PRO A 46 9.16 -4.59 0.25
N GLY A 47 9.70 -3.39 0.44
CA GLY A 47 9.64 -2.34 -0.58
C GLY A 47 10.47 -2.69 -1.81
N GLU A 48 11.57 -3.38 -1.56
CA GLU A 48 12.53 -3.86 -2.55
C GLU A 48 11.88 -4.79 -3.59
N TYR A 49 10.72 -5.40 -3.29
CA TYR A 49 10.05 -6.34 -4.18
C TYR A 49 9.36 -5.65 -5.36
N ILE A 50 8.84 -4.42 -5.18
CA ILE A 50 8.31 -3.64 -6.31
C ILE A 50 9.44 -2.90 -7.05
N GLU A 51 10.54 -2.61 -6.35
CA GLU A 51 11.72 -1.93 -6.90
C GLU A 51 12.53 -2.84 -7.85
N ASN A 52 12.52 -4.16 -7.61
CA ASN A 52 13.20 -5.14 -8.45
C ASN A 52 12.22 -6.14 -9.08
N ARG A 53 12.13 -6.10 -10.41
CA ARG A 53 11.24 -6.95 -11.24
C ARG A 53 11.40 -8.46 -11.01
N GLN A 54 12.56 -8.92 -10.53
CA GLN A 54 12.78 -10.33 -10.20
C GLN A 54 11.84 -10.84 -9.10
N TYR A 55 11.35 -9.95 -8.23
CA TYR A 55 10.44 -10.31 -7.15
C TYR A 55 8.95 -10.16 -7.50
N TYR A 56 8.60 -9.79 -8.73
CA TYR A 56 7.20 -9.61 -9.11
C TYR A 56 6.41 -10.91 -9.01
N THR A 57 7.01 -12.05 -9.34
CA THR A 57 6.37 -13.36 -9.18
C THR A 57 6.05 -13.67 -7.73
N ALA A 58 6.89 -13.25 -6.78
CA ALA A 58 6.62 -13.39 -5.35
C ALA A 58 5.43 -12.51 -4.92
N LEU A 59 5.36 -11.26 -5.39
CA LEU A 59 4.22 -10.37 -5.13
C LEU A 59 2.92 -10.93 -5.72
N ILE A 60 2.94 -11.38 -6.97
CA ILE A 60 1.77 -11.98 -7.64
C ILE A 60 1.30 -13.22 -6.88
N SER A 61 2.23 -14.09 -6.47
CA SER A 61 1.91 -15.30 -5.71
C SER A 61 1.29 -14.95 -4.35
N ALA A 62 1.91 -14.05 -3.58
CA ALA A 62 1.40 -13.64 -2.27
C ALA A 62 0.04 -12.94 -2.36
N ALA A 63 -0.18 -12.15 -3.41
CA ALA A 63 -1.45 -11.47 -3.64
C ALA A 63 -2.65 -12.42 -3.82
N GLN A 64 -2.43 -13.69 -4.20
CA GLN A 64 -3.50 -14.67 -4.29
C GLN A 64 -4.06 -15.07 -2.91
N GLU A 65 -3.30 -14.87 -1.84
CA GLU A 65 -3.71 -15.15 -0.46
C GLU A 65 -4.53 -14.01 0.17
N ALA A 66 -4.60 -12.85 -0.48
CA ALA A 66 -5.36 -11.69 -0.05
C ALA A 66 -6.65 -11.49 -0.87
N GLU A 67 -7.65 -10.88 -0.24
CA GLU A 67 -8.90 -10.48 -0.88
C GLU A 67 -8.74 -9.19 -1.70
N ILE A 68 -8.00 -8.22 -1.16
CA ILE A 68 -7.73 -6.92 -1.79
C ILE A 68 -6.22 -6.69 -1.91
N ILE A 69 -5.80 -6.03 -2.99
CA ILE A 69 -4.44 -5.55 -3.18
C ILE A 69 -4.42 -4.03 -3.03
N GLY A 70 -3.63 -3.52 -2.09
CA GLY A 70 -3.39 -2.09 -1.91
C GLY A 70 -2.06 -1.66 -2.51
N LEU A 71 -2.09 -0.88 -3.59
CA LEU A 71 -0.91 -0.19 -4.11
C LEU A 71 -0.66 1.09 -3.32
N VAL A 72 0.48 1.16 -2.63
CA VAL A 72 0.80 2.22 -1.68
C VAL A 72 1.79 3.21 -2.30
N ALA A 73 1.37 4.47 -2.42
CA ALA A 73 2.16 5.58 -2.92
C ALA A 73 2.38 6.62 -1.80
N ASP A 74 3.63 6.89 -1.44
CA ASP A 74 3.96 7.93 -0.47
C ASP A 74 3.91 9.30 -1.15
N ALA A 75 3.04 10.21 -0.67
CA ALA A 75 2.88 11.55 -1.24
C ALA A 75 4.16 12.39 -1.21
N THR A 76 5.15 12.02 -0.41
CA THR A 76 6.43 12.73 -0.27
C THR A 76 7.58 12.08 -1.02
N ALA A 77 7.32 11.00 -1.75
CA ALA A 77 8.35 10.24 -2.46
C ALA A 77 8.79 10.97 -3.74
N ASP A 78 10.10 10.98 -3.97
CA ASP A 78 10.71 11.50 -5.19
C ASP A 78 10.66 10.47 -6.34
N GLN A 79 10.50 9.18 -6.02
CA GLN A 79 10.49 8.09 -6.98
C GLN A 79 9.38 7.08 -6.66
N TYR A 80 8.76 6.57 -7.73
CA TYR A 80 7.76 5.52 -7.68
C TYR A 80 8.17 4.37 -8.59
N PHE A 81 7.75 3.16 -8.24
CA PHE A 81 8.21 1.93 -8.89
C PHE A 81 7.10 1.16 -9.62
N PHE A 82 5.90 1.73 -9.69
CA PHE A 82 4.77 1.11 -10.37
C PHE A 82 4.91 1.25 -11.89
N PRO A 83 4.98 0.14 -12.65
CA PRO A 83 4.83 0.19 -14.10
C PRO A 83 3.44 0.72 -14.52
N PRO A 84 3.30 1.28 -15.73
CA PRO A 84 1.99 1.50 -16.32
C PRO A 84 1.16 0.21 -16.32
N THR A 85 -0.14 0.35 -16.04
CA THR A 85 -1.12 -0.74 -15.96
C THR A 85 -0.73 -1.89 -15.03
N PHE A 86 0.15 -1.67 -14.04
CA PHE A 86 0.59 -2.72 -13.10
C PHE A 86 -0.56 -3.47 -12.41
N ALA A 87 -1.67 -2.80 -12.10
CA ALA A 87 -2.85 -3.41 -11.51
C ALA A 87 -3.43 -4.55 -12.38
N SER A 88 -3.27 -4.49 -13.70
CA SER A 88 -3.86 -5.47 -14.63
C SER A 88 -3.20 -6.85 -14.57
N ILE A 89 -2.06 -7.00 -13.90
CA ILE A 89 -1.40 -8.32 -13.73
C ILE A 89 -2.10 -9.17 -12.66
N PHE A 90 -2.90 -8.54 -11.80
CA PHE A 90 -3.55 -9.20 -10.69
C PHE A 90 -4.98 -9.60 -11.05
N THR A 91 -5.43 -10.70 -10.45
CA THR A 91 -6.82 -11.19 -10.61
C THR A 91 -7.74 -10.77 -9.46
N ARG A 92 -7.17 -10.14 -8.43
CA ARG A 92 -7.89 -9.60 -7.26
C ARG A 92 -8.21 -8.12 -7.45
N PRO A 93 -9.24 -7.59 -6.79
CA PRO A 93 -9.50 -6.16 -6.72
C PRO A 93 -8.25 -5.37 -6.27
N VAL A 94 -7.89 -4.35 -7.04
CA VAL A 94 -6.75 -3.47 -6.74
C VAL A 94 -7.27 -2.08 -6.37
N ILE A 95 -6.80 -1.55 -5.25
CA ILE A 95 -7.02 -0.18 -4.80
C ILE A 95 -5.70 0.56 -4.68
N GLY A 96 -5.77 1.88 -4.71
CA GLY A 96 -4.64 2.76 -4.48
C GLY A 96 -4.75 3.42 -3.13
N ILE A 97 -3.62 3.63 -2.48
CA ILE A 97 -3.54 4.27 -1.17
C ILE A 97 -2.41 5.29 -1.24
N VAL A 98 -2.76 6.57 -1.14
CA VAL A 98 -1.78 7.64 -0.99
C VAL A 98 -1.54 7.88 0.50
N THR A 99 -0.31 7.67 0.96
CA THR A 99 0.06 7.84 2.37
C THR A 99 0.76 9.18 2.61
N LYS A 100 0.89 9.55 3.90
CA LYS A 100 1.62 10.74 4.38
C LYS A 100 1.09 12.06 3.79
N ILE A 101 -0.23 12.13 3.57
CA ILE A 101 -0.90 13.33 3.05
C ILE A 101 -0.83 14.54 3.99
N ASP A 102 -0.40 14.32 5.23
CA ASP A 102 -0.22 15.33 6.27
C ASP A 102 1.14 16.04 6.20
N GLU A 103 2.11 15.51 5.44
CA GLU A 103 3.45 16.08 5.35
C GLU A 103 3.45 17.37 4.53
N PRO A 104 4.18 18.44 4.94
CA PRO A 104 4.21 19.72 4.22
C PRO A 104 4.69 19.62 2.76
N LYS A 105 5.52 18.61 2.46
CA LYS A 105 6.05 18.34 1.12
C LYS A 105 5.22 17.34 0.32
N ALA A 106 4.04 16.94 0.81
CA ALA A 106 3.18 15.99 0.14
C ALA A 106 2.68 16.53 -1.21
N ASN A 107 2.99 15.82 -2.28
CA ASN A 107 2.43 16.04 -3.61
C ASN A 107 1.38 14.95 -3.90
N ILE A 108 0.17 15.17 -3.37
CA ILE A 108 -0.94 14.22 -3.45
C ILE A 108 -1.33 13.96 -4.91
N ASP A 109 -1.39 14.99 -5.74
CA ASP A 109 -1.80 14.85 -7.15
C ASP A 109 -0.80 14.03 -7.94
N HIS A 110 0.50 14.19 -7.69
CA HIS A 110 1.51 13.36 -8.32
C HIS A 110 1.36 11.89 -7.92
N ALA A 111 1.21 11.60 -6.62
CA ALA A 111 1.00 10.23 -6.15
C ALA A 111 -0.28 9.60 -6.73
N LYS A 112 -1.38 10.36 -6.84
CA LYS A 112 -2.62 9.90 -7.51
C LYS A 112 -2.39 9.60 -8.98
N ASN A 113 -1.68 10.46 -9.71
CA ASN A 113 -1.37 10.25 -11.12
C ASN A 113 -0.55 8.99 -11.35
N ILE A 114 0.40 8.69 -10.45
CA ILE A 114 1.16 7.44 -10.49
C ILE A 114 0.25 6.21 -10.31
N LEU A 115 -0.66 6.25 -9.33
CA LEU A 115 -1.61 5.14 -9.09
C LEU A 115 -2.58 4.97 -10.27
N ASN A 116 -3.11 6.06 -10.81
CA ASN A 116 -3.96 6.04 -12.00
C ASN A 116 -3.20 5.44 -13.21
N MET A 117 -1.94 5.86 -13.44
CA MET A 117 -1.09 5.29 -14.48
C MET A 117 -0.86 3.78 -14.26
N ALA A 118 -0.74 3.34 -13.01
CA ALA A 118 -0.66 1.93 -12.66
C ALA A 118 -1.97 1.15 -12.90
N GLY A 119 -3.06 1.81 -13.31
CA GLY A 119 -4.34 1.18 -13.63
C GLY A 119 -5.28 1.02 -12.42
N VAL A 120 -5.12 1.87 -11.39
CA VAL A 120 -6.01 1.89 -10.23
C VAL A 120 -7.17 2.86 -10.44
N ASP A 121 -8.40 2.40 -10.23
CA ASP A 121 -9.60 3.25 -10.32
C ASP A 121 -9.99 3.90 -8.98
N LYS A 122 -9.90 3.15 -7.87
CA LYS A 122 -10.27 3.64 -6.53
C LYS A 122 -9.05 3.96 -5.69
N ILE A 123 -8.91 5.23 -5.29
CA ILE A 123 -7.78 5.72 -4.49
C ILE A 123 -8.26 6.30 -3.17
N PHE A 124 -7.63 5.87 -2.08
CA PHE A 124 -7.82 6.41 -0.72
C PHE A 124 -6.67 7.35 -0.36
N LEU A 125 -6.99 8.44 0.33
CA LEU A 125 -6.00 9.39 0.83
C LEU A 125 -5.85 9.20 2.34
N THR A 126 -4.69 8.78 2.80
CA THR A 126 -4.47 8.38 4.19
C THR A 126 -3.31 9.10 4.86
N SER A 127 -3.47 9.31 6.16
CA SER A 127 -2.41 9.74 7.06
C SER A 127 -2.47 8.86 8.30
N ALA A 128 -1.46 8.01 8.46
CA ALA A 128 -1.32 7.22 9.67
C ALA A 128 -1.05 8.09 10.91
N LEU A 129 -0.42 9.27 10.73
CA LEU A 129 -0.14 10.20 11.82
C LEU A 129 -1.41 10.88 12.35
N THR A 130 -2.25 11.38 11.45
CA THR A 130 -3.46 12.15 11.82
C THR A 130 -4.72 11.29 11.91
N GLY A 131 -4.68 10.05 11.42
CA GLY A 131 -5.83 9.16 11.30
C GLY A 131 -6.75 9.47 10.11
N LYS A 132 -6.45 10.50 9.31
CA LYS A 132 -7.27 10.87 8.15
C LYS A 132 -7.34 9.71 7.15
N GLY A 133 -8.55 9.37 6.71
CA GLY A 133 -8.82 8.33 5.71
C GLY A 133 -8.67 6.89 6.21
N ILE A 134 -8.22 6.67 7.45
CA ILE A 134 -8.02 5.32 8.00
C ILE A 134 -9.35 4.59 8.16
N THR A 135 -10.36 5.23 8.76
CA THR A 135 -11.69 4.62 8.94
C THR A 135 -12.34 4.30 7.60
N GLU A 136 -12.29 5.21 6.64
CA GLU A 136 -12.87 4.99 5.30
C GLU A 136 -12.19 3.81 4.57
N LEU A 137 -10.87 3.68 4.69
CA LEU A 137 -10.13 2.55 4.16
C LEU A 137 -10.49 1.24 4.88
N SER A 138 -10.57 1.26 6.21
CA SER A 138 -10.93 0.09 7.02
C SER A 138 -12.35 -0.40 6.71
N ASP A 139 -13.32 0.50 6.68
CA ASP A 139 -14.72 0.18 6.33
C ASP A 139 -14.84 -0.41 4.92
N PHE A 140 -14.00 0.03 3.98
CA PHE A 140 -13.96 -0.55 2.64
C PHE A 140 -13.37 -1.95 2.62
N ILE A 141 -12.33 -2.21 3.43
CA ILE A 141 -11.67 -3.52 3.53
C ILE A 141 -12.59 -4.52 4.26
N SER A 142 -13.29 -4.12 5.32
CA SER A 142 -14.17 -5.01 6.10
C SER A 142 -15.60 -5.13 5.56
N GLY A 143 -16.08 -4.13 4.83
CA GLY A 143 -17.41 -4.12 4.21
C GLY A 143 -17.48 -4.88 2.90
N LYS A 144 -16.41 -5.62 2.56
CA LYS A 144 -16.22 -6.34 1.31
C LYS A 144 -15.45 -7.62 1.56
#